data_AF-A0A7K1SIV8-F1
#
_entry.id   AF-A0A7K1SIV8-F1
#
_cell.length_a   1.000
_cell.length_b   1.000
_cell.length_c   1.000
_cell.angle_alpha   90.00
_cell.angle_beta   90.00
_cell.angle_gamma   90.00
#
_symmetry.space_group_name_H-M   'P 1'
#
loop_
_entity.id
_entity.type
_entity.pdbx_description
1 polymer ?
#
loop_
_entity_poly.entity_id
_entity_poly.type
_entity_poly.pdbx_seq_one_letter_code
_entity_poly.pdbx_strand_id
1 'polypeptide(L)'
;MLFCCLGPLSHLLAQDKIDKYCLLINETTVKAVREQNTFKLFLGYENSLMAFKDTALLAQLKQVEKRANLVDAFNYLASLGWQYIGLTASMNSRTSFANTNLSQQYLFKRTFDRSALK
;
A
#
# COMPACT_ATOMS: atom_id res chain seq x y z
N MET A 1 -54.02 25.96 -1.56
CA MET A 1 -52.63 26.42 -1.78
C MET A 1 -51.70 25.29 -1.43
N LEU A 2 -51.00 24.75 -2.43
CA LEU A 2 -49.91 23.78 -2.27
C LEU A 2 -48.71 24.49 -1.63
N PHE A 3 -48.13 23.90 -0.58
CA PHE A 3 -46.73 24.14 -0.21
C PHE A 3 -46.06 22.79 0.05
N CYS A 4 -45.48 22.24 -1.02
CA CYS A 4 -44.44 21.22 -0.92
C CYS A 4 -43.10 21.96 -0.78
N CYS A 5 -42.48 21.93 0.39
CA CYS A 5 -41.06 22.20 0.52
C CYS A 5 -40.43 21.00 1.21
N LEU A 6 -39.92 20.13 0.35
CA LEU A 6 -39.07 18.98 0.62
C LEU A 6 -38.01 19.32 1.68
N GLY A 7 -37.86 18.44 2.66
CA GLY A 7 -36.81 18.53 3.67
C GLY A 7 -35.42 18.53 3.03
N PRO A 8 -34.39 19.02 3.76
CA PRO A 8 -33.03 18.99 3.24
C PRO A 8 -32.64 17.53 3.00
N LEU A 9 -32.36 17.24 1.73
CA LEU A 9 -31.81 16.01 1.17
C LEU A 9 -30.36 15.79 1.63
N SER A 10 -30.10 15.89 2.94
CA SER A 10 -28.76 15.70 3.54
C SER A 10 -28.27 14.25 3.47
N HIS A 11 -29.06 13.33 2.93
CA HIS A 11 -28.71 11.93 2.72
C HIS A 11 -28.17 11.62 1.32
N LEU A 12 -28.06 12.60 0.41
CA LEU A 12 -27.50 12.40 -0.93
C LEU A 12 -26.01 12.81 -0.95
N LEU A 13 -25.15 11.90 -0.49
CA LEU A 13 -23.72 11.71 -0.82
C LEU A 13 -23.08 10.93 0.34
N ALA A 14 -23.61 9.75 0.64
CA ALA A 14 -22.74 8.72 1.20
C ALA A 14 -21.68 8.46 0.11
N GLN A 15 -20.54 9.16 0.20
CA GLN A 15 -19.40 8.88 -0.66
C GLN A 15 -19.04 7.43 -0.37
N ASP A 16 -19.34 6.54 -1.30
CA ASP A 16 -18.96 5.14 -1.22
C ASP A 16 -17.44 5.06 -1.15
N LYS A 17 -16.92 4.95 0.08
CA LYS A 17 -15.49 4.79 0.34
C LYS A 17 -15.15 3.31 0.28
N ILE A 18 -14.07 2.99 -0.42
CA ILE A 18 -13.57 1.62 -0.54
C ILE A 18 -12.13 1.60 -0.06
N ASP A 19 -11.87 0.69 0.88
CA ASP A 19 -10.52 0.42 1.34
C ASP A 19 -9.79 -0.49 0.38
N LYS A 20 -8.56 -0.11 0.02
CA LYS A 20 -7.63 -0.91 -0.77
C LYS A 20 -6.39 -1.20 0.04
N TYR A 21 -5.78 -2.35 -0.23
CA TYR A 21 -4.68 -2.87 0.55
C TYR A 21 -3.52 -3.27 -0.36
N CYS A 22 -2.29 -2.91 0.01
CA CYS A 22 -1.08 -3.40 -0.64
C CYS A 22 -0.12 -4.01 0.36
N LEU A 23 0.73 -4.91 -0.13
CA LEU A 23 1.84 -5.48 0.62
C LEU A 23 3.15 -4.91 0.06
N LEU A 24 3.97 -4.37 0.95
CA LEU A 24 5.37 -4.08 0.66
C LEU A 24 6.21 -5.22 1.22
N ILE A 25 6.83 -5.99 0.34
CA ILE A 25 7.76 -7.05 0.70
C ILE A 25 9.16 -6.44 0.76
N ASN A 26 9.82 -6.51 1.92
CA ASN A 26 11.22 -6.18 2.08
C ASN A 26 12.05 -7.46 2.20
N GLU A 27 12.98 -7.65 1.27
CA GLU A 27 14.00 -8.68 1.33
C GLU A 27 15.32 -8.02 1.76
N THR A 28 15.70 -8.23 3.02
CA THR A 28 16.94 -7.75 3.59
C THR A 28 17.99 -8.86 3.54
N THR A 29 19.09 -8.61 2.84
CA THR A 29 20.28 -9.47 2.87
C THR A 29 21.34 -8.80 3.73
N VAL A 30 21.66 -9.41 4.86
CA VAL A 30 22.79 -8.99 5.70
C VAL A 30 23.97 -9.89 5.39
N LYS A 31 25.04 -9.31 4.85
CA LYS A 31 26.37 -9.92 4.75
C LYS A 31 27.28 -9.27 5.78
N ALA A 32 28.39 -9.92 6.11
CA ALA A 32 29.35 -9.53 7.15
C ALA A 32 29.69 -8.02 7.25
N VAL A 33 29.64 -7.27 6.15
CA VAL A 33 29.97 -5.83 6.08
C VAL A 33 28.90 -4.97 5.40
N ARG A 34 27.76 -5.54 4.99
CA ARG A 34 26.76 -4.80 4.22
C ARG A 34 25.35 -5.34 4.42
N GLU A 35 24.43 -4.44 4.70
CA GLU A 35 23.00 -4.66 4.58
C GLU A 35 22.52 -4.17 3.21
N GLN A 36 21.69 -4.97 2.54
CA GLN A 36 21.02 -4.59 1.31
C GLN A 36 19.54 -4.89 1.44
N ASN A 37 18.70 -3.88 1.19
CA ASN A 37 17.24 -4.02 1.15
C ASN A 37 16.79 -4.06 -0.31
N THR A 38 15.84 -4.94 -0.61
CA THR A 38 15.14 -4.99 -1.89
C THR A 38 13.65 -4.98 -1.63
N PHE A 39 12.92 -4.10 -2.31
CA PHE A 39 11.49 -3.92 -2.10
C PHE A 39 10.68 -4.43 -3.29
N LYS A 40 9.61 -5.17 -3.02
CA LYS A 40 8.61 -5.59 -4.02
C LYS A 40 7.23 -5.19 -3.54
N LEU A 41 6.45 -4.56 -4.41
CA LEU A 41 5.09 -4.14 -4.13
C LEU A 41 4.11 -5.16 -4.70
N PHE A 42 3.23 -5.66 -3.85
CA PHE A 42 2.17 -6.58 -4.23
C PHE A 42 0.80 -5.95 -3.97
N LEU A 43 -0.05 -5.94 -5.01
CA LEU A 43 -1.34 -5.24 -5.01
C LEU A 43 -2.55 -6.19 -4.96
N GLY A 44 -2.31 -7.47 -4.68
CA GLY A 44 -3.32 -8.54 -4.74
C GLY A 44 -3.19 -9.40 -6.01
N TYR A 45 -3.79 -10.59 -5.95
CA TYR A 45 -3.81 -11.55 -7.07
C TYR A 45 -4.73 -11.15 -8.21
N GLU A 46 -5.66 -10.24 -7.93
CA GLU A 46 -6.65 -9.76 -8.89
C GLU A 46 -6.34 -8.31 -9.28
N ASN A 47 -5.91 -8.12 -10.53
CA ASN A 47 -5.77 -6.78 -11.12
C ASN A 47 -7.09 -5.97 -11.07
N SER A 48 -8.25 -6.63 -10.93
CA SER A 48 -9.57 -6.03 -10.69
C SER A 48 -9.69 -5.37 -9.32
N LEU A 49 -8.98 -5.85 -8.29
CA LEU A 49 -9.03 -5.25 -6.95
C LEU A 49 -8.28 -3.92 -6.86
N MET A 50 -7.39 -3.63 -7.81
CA MET A 50 -6.73 -2.33 -7.98
C MET A 50 -6.80 -1.84 -9.43
N ALA A 51 -7.96 -2.00 -10.07
CA ALA A 51 -8.24 -1.33 -11.33
C ALA A 51 -8.43 0.17 -11.06
N PHE A 52 -7.33 0.85 -10.73
CA PHE A 52 -7.34 2.31 -10.61
C PHE A 52 -7.74 2.87 -11.96
N LYS A 53 -8.66 3.84 -11.95
CA LYS A 53 -8.94 4.63 -13.15
C LYS A 53 -7.69 5.40 -13.58
N ASP A 54 -6.89 5.78 -12.59
CA ASP A 54 -5.63 6.48 -12.74
C ASP A 54 -4.43 5.54 -12.78
N THR A 55 -3.82 5.41 -13.96
CA THR A 55 -2.58 4.65 -14.16
C THR A 55 -1.35 5.37 -13.59
N ALA A 56 -1.42 6.69 -13.36
CA ALA A 56 -0.34 7.47 -12.76
C ALA A 56 -0.13 7.09 -11.30
N LEU A 57 -1.22 6.86 -10.54
CA LEU A 57 -1.13 6.39 -9.17
C LEU A 57 -0.39 5.04 -9.07
N LEU A 58 -0.69 4.11 -9.98
CA LEU A 58 0.01 2.82 -10.04
C LEU A 58 1.50 3.01 -10.34
N ALA A 59 1.84 3.87 -11.30
CA ALA A 59 3.22 4.17 -11.66
C ALA A 59 4.01 4.84 -10.53
N GLN A 60 3.35 5.73 -9.76
CA GLN A 60 3.90 6.32 -8.54
C GLN A 60 4.11 5.25 -7.48
N LEU A 61 3.10 4.41 -7.20
CA LEU A 61 3.19 3.40 -6.16
C LEU A 61 4.37 2.44 -6.40
N LYS A 62 4.60 2.02 -7.66
CA LYS A 62 5.75 1.19 -8.04
C LYS A 62 7.12 1.85 -7.80
N GLN A 63 7.22 3.17 -7.68
CA GLN A 63 8.50 3.81 -7.33
C GLN A 63 8.98 3.45 -5.92
N VAL A 64 8.11 2.90 -5.05
CA VAL A 64 8.53 2.41 -3.73
C VAL A 64 9.59 1.31 -3.83
N GLU A 65 9.58 0.52 -4.91
CA GLU A 65 10.53 -0.58 -5.13
C GLU A 65 11.97 -0.09 -5.35
N LYS A 66 12.14 1.21 -5.67
CA LYS A 66 13.44 1.83 -5.93
C LYS A 66 14.06 2.48 -4.69
N ARG A 67 13.42 2.36 -3.52
CA ARG A 67 13.87 3.01 -2.29
C ARG A 67 15.05 2.26 -1.69
N ALA A 68 15.97 3.01 -1.08
CA ALA A 68 17.24 2.46 -0.59
C ALA A 68 17.09 1.75 0.77
N ASN A 69 16.13 2.17 1.59
CA ASN A 69 15.90 1.63 2.92
C ASN A 69 14.40 1.64 3.27
N LEU A 70 14.06 0.96 4.36
CA LEU A 70 12.69 0.73 4.78
C LEU A 70 11.98 2.04 5.19
N VAL A 71 12.70 2.94 5.85
CA VAL A 71 12.16 4.22 6.32
C VAL A 71 11.75 5.08 5.13
N ASP A 72 12.58 5.16 4.09
CA ASP A 72 12.27 5.87 2.85
C ASP A 72 11.09 5.25 2.10
N ALA A 73 10.98 3.92 2.09
CA ALA A 73 9.84 3.22 1.51
C ALA A 73 8.53 3.57 2.25
N PHE A 74 8.56 3.58 3.58
CA PHE A 74 7.40 3.90 4.42
C PHE A 74 6.98 5.36 4.25
N ASN A 75 7.94 6.27 4.33
CA ASN A 75 7.70 7.71 4.13
C ASN A 75 7.14 7.98 2.74
N TYR A 76 7.64 7.29 1.71
CA TYR A 76 7.13 7.42 0.37
C TYR A 76 5.66 6.95 0.26
N LEU A 77 5.33 5.78 0.80
CA LEU A 77 3.95 5.28 0.82
C LEU A 77 3.01 6.21 1.59
N ALA A 78 3.45 6.71 2.74
CA ALA A 78 2.71 7.70 3.52
C ALA A 78 2.47 9.00 2.74
N SER A 79 3.46 9.49 1.97
CA SER A 79 3.29 10.65 1.10
C SER A 79 2.26 10.45 -0.02
N LEU A 80 2.04 9.19 -0.42
CA LEU A 80 0.99 8.78 -1.35
C LEU A 80 -0.33 8.46 -0.64
N GLY A 81 -0.47 8.77 0.65
CA GLY A 81 -1.69 8.54 1.43
C GLY A 81 -1.94 7.10 1.85
N TRP A 82 -0.94 6.22 1.75
CA TRP A 82 -1.04 4.84 2.25
C TRP A 82 -0.65 4.77 3.72
N GLN A 83 -1.52 4.16 4.52
CA GLN A 83 -1.35 4.00 5.96
C GLN A 83 -0.79 2.62 6.26
N TYR A 84 0.26 2.57 7.06
CA TYR A 84 0.80 1.31 7.57
C TYR A 84 -0.17 0.67 8.56
N ILE A 85 -0.50 -0.61 8.35
CA ILE A 85 -1.43 -1.37 9.20
C ILE A 85 -0.69 -2.35 10.10
N GLY A 86 0.33 -3.03 9.59
CA GLY A 86 1.05 -4.03 10.37
C GLY A 86 1.97 -4.92 9.55
N LEU A 87 2.67 -5.81 10.24
CA LEU A 87 3.53 -6.85 9.67
C LEU A 87 2.71 -8.13 9.52
N THR A 88 2.57 -8.65 8.31
CA THR A 88 1.76 -9.86 8.03
C THR A 88 2.58 -11.13 7.99
N ALA A 89 3.86 -11.03 7.64
CA ALA A 89 4.78 -12.15 7.65
C ALA A 89 6.21 -11.67 7.92
N SER A 90 6.96 -12.47 8.65
CA SER A 90 8.41 -12.32 8.80
C SER A 90 9.04 -13.70 8.74
N MET A 91 9.89 -13.89 7.74
CA MET A 91 10.65 -15.11 7.53
C MET A 91 12.13 -14.78 7.65
N ASN A 92 12.85 -15.59 8.40
CA ASN A 92 14.29 -15.54 8.48
C ASN A 92 14.87 -16.84 7.91
N SER A 93 15.89 -16.71 7.07
CA SER A 93 16.73 -17.84 6.69
C SER A 93 18.17 -17.46 6.99
N ARG A 94 18.73 -18.14 7.99
CA ARG A 94 20.15 -18.02 8.29
C ARG A 94 20.89 -18.99 7.39
N THR A 95 21.72 -18.46 6.49
CA THR A 95 22.53 -19.28 5.57
C THR A 95 23.92 -19.54 6.14
N SER A 96 24.42 -18.68 7.04
CA SER A 96 25.63 -18.91 7.85
C SER A 96 25.63 -17.99 9.09
N PHE A 97 26.65 -18.11 9.96
CA PHE A 97 26.85 -17.18 11.09
C PHE A 97 26.97 -15.70 10.66
N ALA A 98 27.43 -15.43 9.44
CA ALA A 98 27.68 -14.08 8.93
C ALA A 98 26.67 -13.61 7.87
N ASN A 99 25.77 -14.50 7.42
CA ASN A 99 24.82 -14.20 6.36
C ASN A 99 23.39 -14.54 6.78
N THR A 100 22.53 -13.52 6.83
CA THR A 100 21.11 -13.66 7.16
C THR A 100 20.27 -13.03 6.05
N ASN A 101 19.31 -13.79 5.55
CA ASN A 101 18.26 -13.26 4.68
C ASN A 101 16.98 -13.13 5.51
N LEU A 102 16.41 -11.93 5.51
CA LEU A 102 15.13 -11.63 6.13
C LEU A 102 14.14 -11.25 5.02
N SER A 103 12.95 -11.81 5.09
CA SER A 103 11.83 -11.39 4.25
C SER A 103 10.70 -10.93 5.17
N GLN A 104 10.27 -9.68 5.03
CA GLN A 104 9.20 -9.09 5.82
C GLN A 104 8.12 -8.55 4.90
N GLN A 105 6.86 -8.77 5.25
CA GLN A 105 5.71 -8.30 4.50
C GLN A 105 4.94 -7.28 5.33
N TYR A 106 4.87 -6.06 4.82
CA TYR A 106 4.22 -4.93 5.48
C TYR A 106 2.90 -4.61 4.77
N LEU A 107 1.81 -4.64 5.52
CA LEU A 107 0.47 -4.32 5.02
C LEU A 107 0.21 -2.82 5.12
N PHE A 108 -0.26 -2.26 4.02
CA PHE A 108 -0.71 -0.89 3.91
C PHE A 108 -2.15 -0.83 3.44
N LYS A 109 -2.84 0.24 3.84
CA LYS A 109 -4.24 0.51 3.50
C LYS A 109 -4.38 1.94 2.99
N ARG A 110 -5.24 2.14 2.00
CA ARG A 110 -5.70 3.47 1.59
C ARG A 110 -7.17 3.44 1.23
N THR A 111 -7.91 4.43 1.71
CA THR A 111 -9.33 4.61 1.39
C THR A 111 -9.48 5.46 0.15
N PHE A 112 -10.27 4.99 -0.82
CA PHE A 112 -10.56 5.65 -2.07
C PHE A 112 -12.06 5.95 -2.18
N ASP A 113 -12.41 7.01 -2.90
CA ASP A 113 -13.76 7.15 -3.43
C ASP A 113 -14.02 6.09 -4.50
N ARG A 114 -15.18 5.44 -4.46
CA ARG A 114 -15.59 4.45 -5.46
C ARG A 114 -15.53 5.02 -6.89
N SER A 115 -15.78 6.32 -7.05
CA SER A 115 -15.66 7.03 -8.34
C SER A 115 -14.22 7.13 -8.89
N ALA A 116 -13.20 6.95 -8.05
CA ALA A 116 -11.79 6.93 -8.45
C ALA A 116 -11.31 5.54 -8.91
N LEU A 117 -12.14 4.52 -8.73
CA LEU A 117 -11.87 3.14 -9.11
C LEU A 117 -12.64 2.80 -10.41
N LYS A 118 -12.13 1.87 -11.23
CA LYS A 118 -12.82 1.34 -12.40
C LYS A 118 -13.82 0.25 -12.03
#